data_AF-I6YM45-F1
#
_entry.id   AF-I6YM45-F1
#
_cell.length_a   1.000
_cell.length_b   1.000
_cell.length_c   1.000
_cell.angle_alpha   90.00
_cell.angle_beta   90.00
_cell.angle_gamma   90.00
#
_symmetry.space_group_name_H-M   'P 1'
#
loop_
_entity.id
_entity.type
_entity.pdbx_description
1 polymer ?
#
loop_
_entity_poly.entity_id
_entity_poly.type
_entity_poly.pdbx_seq_one_letter_code
_entity_poly.pdbx_strand_id
1 'polypeptide(L)'
;MAVSPAIKAFQIFFWLSSVATVPFEVKHVGKNINHLSGKGIRRVTYQQELPPIKVIKPANNSQVAMKKAVEILKDSEDGKNKEDRRGCFWMPKLPWVELFFCFNVDKLNSLFLFHFNSRARGQLEEKLNRIGSISVGREVTMNFVNGKNDSMSRSLKTNHLKTHLAWMNKWRTEFKPSKHCRITKLNENYTLTCNASSEGTAREAWTHNISHGEVHIPESAL
;
A
#
# COMPACT_ATOMS: atom_id res chain seq x y z
N MET A 1 11.37 31.05 -69.60
CA MET A 1 11.70 32.41 -69.14
C MET A 1 11.21 32.55 -67.71
N ALA A 2 12.05 33.12 -66.87
CA ALA A 2 11.96 33.11 -65.41
C ALA A 2 10.77 33.91 -64.87
N VAL A 3 10.17 33.42 -63.78
CA VAL A 3 9.46 34.29 -62.83
C VAL A 3 9.61 33.73 -61.41
N SER A 4 10.26 34.53 -60.59
CA SER A 4 10.22 34.60 -59.13
C SER A 4 10.34 36.11 -58.82
N PRO A 5 9.98 36.66 -57.64
CA PRO A 5 9.26 36.15 -56.49
C PRO A 5 8.05 37.06 -56.10
N ALA A 6 7.21 36.64 -55.16
CA ALA A 6 6.49 37.61 -54.32
C ALA A 6 6.34 37.04 -52.90
N ILE A 7 7.15 37.60 -52.02
CA ILE A 7 7.29 37.30 -50.60
C ILE A 7 6.02 37.75 -49.88
N LYS A 8 5.24 36.82 -49.33
CA LYS A 8 4.16 37.15 -48.39
C LYS A 8 4.76 37.32 -46.99
N ALA A 9 4.96 38.58 -46.61
CA ALA A 9 5.30 38.96 -45.25
C ALA A 9 4.12 38.64 -44.30
N PHE A 10 4.37 37.76 -43.33
CA PHE A 10 3.47 37.55 -42.20
C PHE A 10 3.72 38.63 -41.15
N GLN A 11 2.74 39.52 -40.93
CA GLN A 11 2.73 40.39 -39.76
C GLN A 11 2.23 39.59 -38.55
N ILE A 12 3.11 39.33 -37.59
CA ILE A 12 2.76 38.72 -36.29
C ILE A 12 2.59 39.86 -35.29
N PHE A 13 1.37 40.08 -34.82
CA PHE A 13 1.06 40.98 -33.70
C PHE A 13 1.32 40.27 -32.38
N PHE A 14 2.41 40.63 -31.69
CA PHE A 14 2.65 40.22 -30.30
C PHE A 14 1.87 41.11 -29.34
N TRP A 15 0.70 40.64 -28.90
CA TRP A 15 -0.01 41.22 -27.75
C TRP A 15 0.71 40.79 -26.46
N LEU A 16 1.55 41.68 -25.91
CA LEU A 16 2.12 41.57 -24.58
C LEU A 16 1.02 41.80 -23.54
N SER A 17 0.45 40.71 -23.01
CA SER A 17 -0.39 40.79 -21.81
C SER A 17 0.52 40.80 -20.59
N SER A 18 0.63 41.97 -19.95
CA SER A 18 1.32 42.14 -18.67
C SER A 18 0.65 41.29 -17.59
N VAL A 19 1.26 40.17 -17.22
CA VAL A 19 0.86 39.45 -16.00
C VAL A 19 1.54 40.15 -14.83
N ALA A 20 0.75 40.90 -14.06
CA ALA A 20 1.19 41.46 -12.79
C ALA A 20 1.41 40.33 -11.78
N THR A 21 2.66 39.91 -11.60
CA THR A 21 3.04 39.06 -10.48
C THR A 21 3.18 39.94 -9.25
N VAL A 22 2.23 39.83 -8.32
CA VAL A 22 2.43 40.37 -6.97
C VAL A 22 3.47 39.49 -6.26
N PRO A 23 4.63 40.02 -5.83
CA PRO A 23 5.55 39.24 -5.04
C PRO A 23 4.95 39.07 -3.64
N PHE A 24 4.69 37.83 -3.25
CA PHE A 24 4.47 37.52 -1.84
C PHE A 24 5.79 37.74 -1.10
N GLU A 25 5.84 38.81 -0.32
CA GLU A 25 6.94 39.15 0.57
C GLU A 25 6.95 38.14 1.74
N VAL A 26 7.74 37.07 1.59
CA VAL A 26 7.93 36.09 2.66
C VAL A 26 8.89 36.71 3.67
N LYS A 27 8.37 37.26 4.77
CA LYS A 27 9.19 37.70 5.91
C LYS A 27 9.95 36.50 6.49
N HIS A 28 11.20 36.31 6.04
CA HIS A 28 12.16 35.44 6.70
C HIS A 28 12.74 36.19 7.89
N VAL A 29 12.16 35.94 9.07
CA VAL A 29 12.79 36.29 10.35
C VAL A 29 13.96 35.33 10.56
N GLY A 30 15.16 35.92 10.63
CA GLY A 30 16.41 35.22 10.78
C GLY A 30 16.50 34.42 12.08
N LYS A 31 16.99 33.19 11.97
CA LYS A 31 17.64 32.47 13.06
C LYS A 31 18.95 31.91 12.53
N ASN A 32 20.02 32.24 13.23
CA ASN A 32 21.43 32.00 12.92
C ASN A 32 21.71 30.63 12.30
N ILE A 33 22.34 30.65 11.12
CA ILE A 33 22.99 29.49 10.50
C ILE A 33 24.47 29.55 10.92
N ASN A 34 24.81 28.84 11.99
CA ASN A 34 26.20 28.42 12.19
C ASN A 34 26.44 27.17 11.34
N HIS A 35 27.02 27.48 10.18
CA HIS A 35 27.86 26.66 9.32
C HIS A 35 28.48 25.40 9.97
N LEU A 36 28.02 24.21 9.55
CA LEU A 36 28.88 23.03 9.42
C LEU A 36 28.48 22.25 8.17
N SER A 37 29.40 22.31 7.21
CA SER A 37 29.45 21.53 5.98
C SER A 37 29.68 20.05 6.29
N GLY A 38 28.86 19.16 5.73
CA GLY A 38 29.03 17.72 5.89
C GLY A 38 27.93 16.91 5.20
N LYS A 39 28.22 16.51 3.95
CA LYS A 39 27.62 15.39 3.18
C LYS A 39 26.24 14.89 3.62
N GLY A 40 25.25 15.23 2.80
CA GLY A 40 23.83 14.90 2.95
C GLY A 40 23.53 13.44 3.23
N ILE A 41 23.17 13.17 4.49
CA ILE A 41 22.25 12.10 4.85
C ILE A 41 20.97 12.82 5.29
N ARG A 42 19.98 12.91 4.40
CA ARG A 42 18.61 13.25 4.80
C ARG A 42 18.10 12.11 5.68
N ARG A 43 18.28 12.22 7.00
CA ARG A 43 17.51 11.45 7.97
C ARG A 43 16.07 11.97 7.92
N VAL A 44 15.20 11.26 7.25
CA VAL A 44 13.75 11.46 7.36
C VAL A 44 13.31 10.69 8.60
N THR A 45 13.41 11.31 9.77
CA THR A 45 12.75 10.81 10.99
C THR A 45 11.28 11.21 10.90
N TYR A 46 10.42 10.29 10.43
CA TYR A 46 8.98 10.41 10.60
C TYR A 46 8.64 10.05 12.06
N GLN A 47 8.81 11.00 12.98
CA GLN A 47 8.01 11.02 14.20
C GLN A 47 6.72 11.76 13.87
N GLN A 48 5.84 11.06 13.16
CA GLN A 48 4.44 11.49 13.04
C GLN A 48 3.71 10.82 14.22
N GLU A 49 3.55 11.55 15.31
CA GLU A 49 2.44 11.27 16.23
C GLU A 49 1.17 11.45 15.41
N LEU A 50 0.63 10.32 14.94
CA LEU A 50 -0.67 10.28 14.31
C LEU A 50 -1.69 10.71 15.38
N PRO A 51 -2.54 11.71 15.11
CA PRO A 51 -3.69 11.97 15.97
C PRO A 51 -4.49 10.66 16.11
N PRO A 52 -5.13 10.41 17.27
CA PRO A 52 -5.84 9.16 17.52
C PRO A 52 -6.76 8.88 16.33
N ILE A 53 -6.49 7.76 15.66
CA ILE A 53 -7.28 7.30 14.52
C ILE A 53 -8.71 7.15 15.06
N LYS A 54 -9.60 8.07 14.70
CA LYS A 54 -11.04 7.81 14.80
C LYS A 54 -11.24 6.55 13.99
N VAL A 55 -11.53 5.44 14.68
CA VAL A 55 -11.98 4.19 14.08
C VAL A 55 -13.29 4.51 13.37
N ILE A 56 -13.19 4.94 12.11
CA ILE A 56 -14.33 4.99 11.21
C ILE A 56 -14.70 3.52 11.04
N LYS A 57 -15.76 3.08 11.72
CA LYS A 57 -16.37 1.76 11.50
C LYS A 57 -16.37 1.51 9.98
N PRO A 58 -15.78 0.42 9.50
CA PRO A 58 -15.78 0.16 8.07
C PRO A 58 -17.22 0.13 7.59
N ALA A 59 -17.51 0.70 6.42
CA ALA A 59 -18.78 0.49 5.75
C ALA A 59 -19.06 -1.02 5.75
N ASN A 60 -20.29 -1.43 6.11
CA ASN A 60 -20.73 -2.81 6.38
C ASN A 60 -20.01 -3.90 5.54
N ASN A 61 -19.82 -3.63 4.25
CA ASN A 61 -19.16 -4.50 3.28
C ASN A 61 -17.72 -4.93 3.64
N SER A 62 -16.97 -4.14 4.40
CA SER A 62 -15.57 -4.42 4.74
C SER A 62 -15.42 -5.53 5.79
N GLN A 63 -16.27 -5.56 6.82
CA GLN A 63 -16.28 -6.67 7.78
C GLN A 63 -16.81 -7.95 7.13
N VAL A 64 -17.82 -7.81 6.25
CA VAL A 64 -18.35 -8.94 5.47
C VAL A 64 -17.25 -9.56 4.59
N ALA A 65 -16.39 -8.75 3.96
CA ALA A 65 -15.27 -9.26 3.17
C ALA A 65 -14.25 -10.05 4.02
N MET A 66 -13.92 -9.57 5.22
CA MET A 66 -13.02 -10.27 6.15
C MET A 66 -13.63 -11.58 6.65
N LYS A 67 -14.91 -11.57 7.03
CA LYS A 67 -15.63 -12.78 7.44
C LYS A 67 -15.61 -13.84 6.33
N LYS A 68 -15.91 -13.44 5.09
CA LYS A 68 -15.88 -14.33 3.93
C LYS A 68 -14.46 -14.85 3.64
N ALA A 69 -13.42 -14.04 3.83
CA ALA A 69 -12.04 -14.49 3.69
C ALA A 69 -11.68 -15.58 4.72
N VAL A 70 -12.15 -15.44 5.97
CA VAL A 70 -11.98 -16.49 6.99
C VAL A 70 -12.69 -17.78 6.59
N GLU A 71 -13.90 -17.70 6.04
CA GLU A 71 -14.63 -18.87 5.52
C GLU A 71 -13.83 -19.58 4.40
N ILE A 72 -13.35 -18.83 3.40
CA ILE A 72 -12.51 -19.38 2.31
C ILE A 72 -11.26 -20.09 2.87
N LEU A 73 -10.65 -19.55 3.93
CA LEU A 73 -9.48 -20.17 4.56
C LEU A 73 -9.82 -21.44 5.36
N LYS A 74 -11.02 -21.52 5.95
CA LYS A 74 -11.49 -22.72 6.64
C LYS A 74 -11.80 -23.85 5.64
N ASP A 75 -12.29 -23.52 4.46
CA ASP A 75 -12.66 -24.50 3.43
C ASP A 75 -11.46 -24.99 2.61
N SER A 76 -10.39 -24.20 2.49
CA SER A 76 -9.22 -24.51 1.66
C SER A 76 -8.09 -25.27 2.35
N GLU A 77 -8.11 -25.39 3.68
CA GLU A 77 -7.18 -26.23 4.42
C GLU A 77 -7.86 -27.57 4.76
N ASP A 78 -7.51 -28.63 4.04
CA ASP A 78 -8.00 -30.01 4.19
C ASP A 78 -8.03 -30.49 5.65
N GLY A 79 -9.14 -30.25 6.35
CA GLY A 79 -9.56 -30.86 7.61
C GLY A 79 -8.68 -30.67 8.86
N LYS A 80 -7.41 -30.28 8.74
CA LYS A 80 -6.44 -30.33 9.85
C LYS A 80 -6.49 -29.15 10.82
N ASN A 81 -7.15 -28.04 10.44
CA ASN A 81 -7.11 -26.78 11.20
C ASN A 81 -8.49 -26.08 11.28
N LYS A 82 -9.59 -26.83 11.27
CA LYS A 82 -10.95 -26.24 11.36
C LYS A 82 -11.21 -25.51 12.69
N GLU A 83 -10.52 -25.93 13.75
CA GLU A 83 -10.64 -25.37 15.10
C GLU A 83 -9.80 -24.09 15.30
N ASP A 84 -8.85 -23.81 14.41
CA ASP A 84 -7.97 -22.67 14.58
C ASP A 84 -8.73 -21.35 14.34
N ARG A 85 -8.64 -20.43 15.31
CA ARG A 85 -9.27 -19.11 15.17
C ARG A 85 -8.49 -18.28 14.17
N ARG A 86 -9.22 -17.65 13.25
CA ARG A 86 -8.64 -16.76 12.25
C ARG A 86 -9.11 -15.34 12.46
N GLY A 87 -8.17 -14.42 12.37
CA GLY A 87 -8.40 -12.99 12.49
C GLY A 87 -7.89 -12.28 11.25
N CYS A 88 -8.53 -11.18 10.89
CA CYS A 88 -8.09 -10.34 9.78
C CYS A 88 -7.98 -8.88 10.20
N PHE A 89 -7.06 -8.13 9.60
CA PHE A 89 -6.89 -6.69 9.83
C PHE A 89 -6.54 -5.99 8.52
N TRP A 90 -7.00 -4.75 8.38
CA TRP A 90 -6.72 -3.94 7.20
C TRP A 90 -5.26 -3.52 7.18
N MET A 91 -4.64 -3.57 6.00
CA MET A 91 -3.34 -2.93 5.81
C MET A 91 -3.52 -1.41 5.91
N PRO A 92 -2.54 -0.67 6.50
CA PRO A 92 -2.62 0.79 6.59
C PRO A 92 -2.92 1.41 5.23
N LYS A 93 -3.90 2.34 5.24
CA LYS A 93 -4.70 2.76 4.08
C LYS A 93 -3.84 3.01 2.83
N LEU A 94 -3.85 2.03 1.93
CA LEU A 94 -3.43 2.23 0.55
C LEU A 94 -4.58 2.93 -0.17
N PRO A 95 -4.38 4.13 -0.72
CA PRO A 95 -5.45 4.80 -1.44
C PRO A 95 -5.81 3.93 -2.66
N TRP A 96 -7.11 3.68 -2.86
CA TRP A 96 -7.68 2.97 -4.02
C TRP A 96 -7.44 1.46 -4.07
N VAL A 97 -6.73 0.88 -3.11
CA VAL A 97 -6.46 -0.55 -3.03
C VAL A 97 -6.85 -1.03 -1.64
N GLU A 98 -7.79 -1.97 -1.57
CA GLU A 98 -8.27 -2.48 -0.29
C GLU A 98 -7.59 -3.81 -0.01
N LEU A 99 -6.46 -3.75 0.70
CA LEU A 99 -5.71 -4.92 1.14
C LEU A 99 -5.92 -5.19 2.62
N PHE A 100 -6.08 -6.46 2.97
CA PHE A 100 -6.09 -6.90 4.36
C PHE A 100 -5.38 -8.23 4.51
N PHE A 101 -4.79 -8.42 5.68
CA PHE A 101 -4.18 -9.68 6.07
C PHE A 101 -5.15 -10.50 6.89
N CYS A 102 -5.13 -11.82 6.71
CA CYS A 102 -5.74 -12.78 7.59
C CYS A 102 -4.67 -13.73 8.11
N PHE A 103 -4.80 -14.17 9.35
CA PHE A 103 -3.85 -15.07 9.99
C PHE A 103 -4.53 -15.96 11.02
N ASN A 104 -3.85 -17.04 11.39
CA ASN A 104 -4.25 -17.87 12.52
C ASN A 104 -3.83 -17.19 13.82
N VAL A 105 -4.82 -16.84 14.65
CA VAL A 105 -4.63 -16.07 15.88
C VAL A 105 -3.90 -16.89 16.95
N ASP A 106 -4.09 -18.21 16.94
CA ASP A 106 -3.56 -19.11 17.94
C ASP A 106 -2.13 -19.55 17.60
N LYS A 107 -1.85 -19.86 16.33
CA LYS A 107 -0.54 -20.37 15.87
C LYS A 107 0.39 -19.30 15.30
N LEU A 108 -0.12 -18.18 14.80
CA LEU A 108 0.62 -17.07 14.17
C LEU A 108 1.52 -17.46 12.97
N ASN A 109 1.45 -18.71 12.51
CA ASN A 109 2.34 -19.31 11.53
C ASN A 109 1.84 -19.19 10.08
N SER A 110 0.61 -18.73 9.90
CA SER A 110 -0.06 -18.66 8.60
C SER A 110 -0.56 -17.23 8.37
N LEU A 111 -0.11 -16.64 7.28
CA LEU A 111 -0.41 -15.27 6.91
C LEU A 111 -0.86 -15.24 5.44
N PHE A 112 -2.05 -14.68 5.22
CA PHE A 112 -2.73 -14.63 3.94
C PHE A 112 -3.06 -13.17 3.63
N LEU A 113 -2.75 -12.73 2.41
CA LEU A 113 -3.09 -11.39 1.94
C LEU A 113 -4.28 -11.48 0.99
N PHE A 114 -5.26 -10.62 1.17
CA PHE A 114 -6.42 -10.51 0.31
C PHE A 114 -6.52 -9.13 -0.30
N HIS A 115 -7.01 -9.09 -1.53
CA HIS A 115 -7.48 -7.88 -2.21
C HIS A 115 -9.00 -7.91 -2.28
N PHE A 116 -9.64 -6.87 -1.78
CA PHE A 116 -11.04 -6.62 -1.97
C PHE A 116 -11.23 -5.50 -2.98
N ASN A 117 -12.02 -5.73 -4.01
CA ASN A 117 -12.39 -4.70 -4.97
C ASN A 117 -13.84 -4.26 -4.71
N SER A 118 -14.05 -3.35 -3.76
CA SER A 118 -15.39 -2.83 -3.43
C SER A 118 -16.13 -2.24 -4.63
N ARG A 119 -15.40 -1.78 -5.64
CA ARG A 119 -15.93 -1.10 -6.84
C ARG A 119 -16.29 -2.05 -7.96
N ALA A 120 -15.75 -3.28 -7.95
CA ALA A 120 -16.12 -4.28 -8.94
C ALA A 120 -17.62 -4.59 -8.83
N ARG A 121 -18.24 -4.88 -9.98
CA ARG A 121 -19.60 -5.45 -10.03
C ARG A 121 -19.50 -6.95 -9.76
N GLY A 122 -20.61 -7.56 -9.38
CA GLY A 122 -20.67 -9.02 -9.14
C GLY A 122 -20.83 -9.40 -7.68
N GLN A 123 -20.69 -10.70 -7.42
CA GLN A 123 -20.85 -11.28 -6.08
C GLN A 123 -19.62 -11.02 -5.21
N LEU A 124 -19.76 -11.10 -3.88
CA LEU A 124 -18.67 -10.84 -2.94
C LEU A 124 -17.43 -11.70 -3.23
N GLU A 125 -17.63 -12.96 -3.58
CA GLU A 125 -16.57 -13.93 -3.90
C GLU A 125 -15.74 -13.52 -5.12
N GLU A 126 -16.36 -12.87 -6.10
CA GLU A 126 -15.66 -12.37 -7.29
C GLU A 126 -14.81 -11.14 -6.97
N LYS A 127 -15.25 -10.35 -5.98
CA LYS A 127 -14.56 -9.13 -5.52
C LYS A 127 -13.44 -9.43 -4.54
N LEU A 128 -13.42 -10.62 -3.95
CA LEU A 128 -12.48 -11.01 -2.90
C LEU A 128 -11.47 -12.02 -3.45
N ASN A 129 -10.22 -11.59 -3.59
CA ASN A 129 -9.18 -12.43 -4.18
C ASN A 129 -8.00 -12.62 -3.22
N ARG A 130 -7.61 -13.87 -2.99
CA ARG A 130 -6.39 -14.19 -2.23
C ARG A 130 -5.17 -13.93 -3.10
N ILE A 131 -4.26 -13.10 -2.61
CA ILE A 131 -2.99 -12.79 -3.26
C ILE A 131 -1.99 -13.90 -2.97
N GLY A 132 -1.50 -14.55 -4.03
CA GLY A 132 -0.38 -15.49 -3.97
C GLY A 132 0.96 -14.75 -4.00
N SER A 133 1.05 -13.74 -4.85
CA SER A 133 2.23 -12.88 -4.93
C SER A 133 1.95 -11.51 -5.52
N ILE A 134 2.90 -10.59 -5.34
CA ILE A 134 2.89 -9.26 -5.92
C ILE A 134 4.22 -9.03 -6.62
N SER A 135 4.16 -8.68 -7.90
CA SER A 135 5.33 -8.29 -8.69
C SER A 135 5.42 -6.77 -8.74
N VAL A 136 6.57 -6.22 -8.36
CA VAL A 136 6.82 -4.77 -8.34
C VAL A 136 7.88 -4.44 -9.39
N GLY A 137 7.42 -4.14 -10.61
CA GLY A 137 8.26 -3.78 -11.74
C GLY A 137 7.92 -2.39 -12.28
N ARG A 138 7.84 -2.26 -13.61
CA ARG A 138 7.26 -1.05 -14.23
C ARG A 138 5.82 -0.82 -13.77
N GLU A 139 5.08 -1.91 -13.57
CA GLU A 139 3.73 -1.94 -13.03
C GLU A 139 3.72 -2.78 -11.75
N VAL A 140 2.72 -2.53 -10.89
CA VAL A 140 2.44 -3.39 -9.75
C VAL A 140 1.38 -4.39 -10.20
N THR A 141 1.72 -5.68 -10.17
CA THR A 141 0.81 -6.76 -10.56
C THR A 141 0.54 -7.65 -9.37
N MET A 142 -0.74 -7.84 -9.04
CA MET A 142 -1.18 -8.82 -8.05
C MET A 142 -1.50 -10.13 -8.76
N ASN A 143 -0.82 -11.20 -8.36
CA ASN A 143 -1.08 -12.54 -8.85
C ASN A 143 -1.93 -13.26 -7.80
N PHE A 144 -3.15 -13.62 -8.15
CA PHE A 144 -4.09 -14.28 -7.26
C PHE A 144 -3.89 -15.80 -7.28
N VAL A 145 -4.22 -16.45 -6.17
CA VAL A 145 -4.06 -17.91 -6.02
C VAL A 145 -4.94 -18.68 -7.01
N ASN A 146 -6.05 -18.08 -7.47
CA ASN A 146 -6.94 -18.65 -8.49
C ASN A 146 -6.41 -18.51 -9.93
N GLY A 147 -5.17 -18.07 -10.13
CA GLY A 147 -4.53 -17.90 -11.45
C GLY A 147 -4.89 -16.60 -12.18
N LYS A 148 -5.83 -15.80 -11.66
CA LYS A 148 -6.11 -14.47 -12.19
C LYS A 148 -5.02 -13.48 -11.78
N ASN A 149 -4.85 -12.43 -12.56
CA ASN A 149 -3.97 -11.31 -12.22
C ASN A 149 -4.72 -9.98 -12.32
N ASP A 150 -4.25 -9.00 -11.55
CA ASP A 150 -4.71 -7.62 -11.61
C ASP A 150 -3.48 -6.72 -11.76
N SER A 151 -3.31 -6.12 -12.94
CA SER A 151 -2.24 -5.17 -13.20
C SER A 151 -2.72 -3.74 -12.95
N MET A 152 -2.02 -3.04 -12.07
CA MET A 152 -2.27 -1.63 -11.77
C MET A 152 -1.48 -0.75 -12.76
N SER A 153 -1.80 -0.89 -14.05
CA SER A 153 -0.98 -0.46 -15.18
C SER A 153 -0.98 1.05 -15.51
N ARG A 154 -2.04 1.82 -15.23
CA ARG A 154 -2.25 3.08 -16.02
C ARG A 154 -2.66 4.36 -15.30
N SER A 155 -2.51 4.47 -13.99
CA SER A 155 -2.99 5.66 -13.28
C SER A 155 -1.85 6.51 -12.72
N LEU A 156 -2.00 7.84 -12.69
CA LEU A 156 -1.20 8.72 -11.80
C LEU A 156 -1.18 8.20 -10.34
N LYS A 157 -2.20 7.41 -9.96
CA LYS A 157 -2.32 6.70 -8.68
C LYS A 157 -1.26 5.61 -8.48
N THR A 158 -0.64 5.09 -9.54
CA THR A 158 0.38 4.05 -9.44
C THR A 158 1.66 4.57 -8.77
N ASN A 159 2.00 5.86 -8.92
CA ASN A 159 3.17 6.44 -8.24
C ASN A 159 2.98 6.49 -6.72
N HIS A 160 1.82 6.95 -6.25
CA HIS A 160 1.50 6.93 -4.81
C HIS A 160 1.49 5.50 -4.25
N LEU A 161 0.87 4.56 -4.97
CA LEU A 161 0.86 3.17 -4.57
C LEU A 161 2.28 2.58 -4.52
N LYS A 162 3.13 2.86 -5.51
CA LYS A 162 4.55 2.46 -5.50
C LYS A 162 5.29 3.00 -4.28
N THR A 163 4.99 4.23 -3.83
CA THR A 163 5.58 4.76 -2.59
C THR A 163 5.09 3.99 -1.38
N HIS A 164 3.80 3.71 -1.27
CA HIS A 164 3.27 2.93 -0.14
C HIS A 164 3.70 1.46 -0.15
N LEU A 165 4.01 0.91 -1.31
CA LEU A 165 4.57 -0.42 -1.50
C LEU A 165 6.09 -0.41 -1.68
N ALA A 166 6.77 0.71 -1.44
CA ALA A 166 8.21 0.83 -1.69
C ALA A 166 9.03 -0.12 -0.81
N TRP A 167 8.52 -0.47 0.37
CA TRP A 167 9.09 -1.49 1.24
C TRP A 167 9.15 -2.88 0.58
N MET A 168 8.37 -3.10 -0.48
CA MET A 168 8.38 -4.30 -1.29
C MET A 168 9.48 -4.35 -2.35
N ASN A 169 10.05 -3.20 -2.73
CA ASN A 169 11.08 -3.12 -3.77
C ASN A 169 12.35 -3.92 -3.46
N LYS A 170 12.56 -4.31 -2.21
CA LYS A 170 13.69 -5.17 -1.83
C LYS A 170 13.57 -6.58 -2.44
N TRP A 171 12.35 -7.03 -2.73
CA TRP A 171 12.11 -8.28 -3.45
C TRP A 171 12.05 -7.95 -4.95
N ARG A 172 13.21 -7.99 -5.60
CA ARG A 172 13.43 -7.52 -6.99
C ARG A 172 12.53 -8.17 -8.05
N THR A 173 12.01 -9.36 -7.78
CA THR A 173 11.22 -10.15 -8.73
C THR A 173 9.77 -10.30 -8.28
N GLU A 174 9.57 -10.76 -7.04
CA GLU A 174 8.26 -11.17 -6.57
C GLU A 174 8.20 -11.13 -5.04
N PHE A 175 7.16 -10.54 -4.49
CA PHE A 175 6.84 -10.58 -3.07
C PHE A 175 5.77 -11.64 -2.78
N LYS A 176 6.07 -12.56 -1.87
CA LYS A 176 5.14 -13.60 -1.38
C LYS A 176 4.80 -13.34 0.07
N PRO A 177 3.57 -12.88 0.40
CA PRO A 177 3.17 -12.54 1.77
C PRO A 177 3.50 -13.64 2.80
N SER A 178 3.23 -14.90 2.46
CA SER A 178 3.47 -16.07 3.33
C SER A 178 4.94 -16.41 3.54
N LYS A 179 5.84 -15.99 2.65
CA LYS A 179 7.29 -16.24 2.77
C LYS A 179 8.05 -15.06 3.33
N HIS A 180 7.55 -13.85 3.09
CA HIS A 180 8.30 -12.61 3.28
C HIS A 180 7.84 -11.81 4.49
N CYS A 181 6.70 -12.19 5.08
CA CYS A 181 6.17 -11.58 6.28
C CYS A 181 5.90 -12.63 7.35
N ARG A 182 5.99 -12.18 8.60
CA ARG A 182 5.59 -12.93 9.79
C ARG A 182 4.77 -12.03 10.68
N ILE A 183 3.85 -12.62 11.44
CA ILE A 183 3.12 -11.92 12.49
C ILE A 183 3.60 -12.45 13.84
N THR A 184 3.85 -11.55 14.78
CA THR A 184 4.22 -11.89 16.16
C THR A 184 3.27 -11.22 17.11
N LYS A 185 3.02 -11.84 18.26
CA LYS A 185 2.19 -11.27 19.32
C LYS A 185 3.07 -10.78 20.45
N LEU A 186 2.84 -9.54 20.89
CA LEU A 186 3.46 -8.96 22.07
C LEU A 186 2.34 -8.44 22.97
N ASN A 187 2.16 -9.08 24.13
CA ASN A 187 1.00 -8.89 25.00
C ASN A 187 -0.31 -9.16 24.23
N GLU A 188 -1.22 -8.21 24.18
CA GLU A 188 -2.50 -8.33 23.45
C GLU A 188 -2.42 -7.87 21.99
N ASN A 189 -1.32 -7.20 21.62
CA ASN A 189 -1.14 -6.58 20.31
C ASN A 189 -0.31 -7.48 19.38
N TYR A 190 -0.46 -7.22 18.09
CA TYR A 190 0.26 -7.94 17.04
C TYR A 190 1.23 -7.00 16.32
N THR A 191 2.32 -7.57 15.81
CA THR A 191 3.26 -6.87 14.95
C THR A 191 3.45 -7.68 13.68
N LEU A 192 3.02 -7.11 12.55
CA LEU A 192 3.32 -7.64 11.24
C LEU A 192 4.72 -7.15 10.83
N THR A 193 5.64 -8.08 10.62
CA THR A 193 7.00 -7.78 10.15
C THR A 193 7.19 -8.38 8.77
N CYS A 194 7.43 -7.55 7.77
CA CYS A 194 7.76 -7.97 6.42
C CYS A 194 9.24 -7.77 6.15
N ASN A 195 10.05 -8.70 6.65
CA ASN A 195 11.47 -8.83 6.35
C ASN A 195 11.99 -10.19 6.84
N ALA A 196 11.76 -11.24 6.07
CA ALA A 196 12.42 -12.51 6.32
C ALA A 196 13.74 -12.55 5.55
N SER A 197 14.79 -11.92 6.09
CA SER A 197 16.16 -12.29 5.75
C SER A 197 16.55 -13.42 6.70
N SER A 198 16.74 -14.64 6.17
CA SER A 198 17.54 -15.64 6.87
C SER A 198 19.03 -15.27 6.88
N GLU A 199 19.48 -14.32 6.05
CA GLU A 199 20.89 -13.98 5.91
C GLU A 199 21.15 -12.48 5.70
N GLY A 200 21.85 -11.86 6.67
CA GLY A 200 23.08 -11.12 6.37
C GLY A 200 23.04 -9.67 5.93
N THR A 201 21.89 -9.02 5.70
CA THR A 201 21.90 -7.56 5.44
C THR A 201 20.85 -6.81 6.26
N ALA A 202 21.33 -5.98 7.18
CA ALA A 202 20.55 -5.09 8.04
C ALA A 202 19.88 -3.95 7.25
N ARG A 203 19.03 -4.29 6.28
CA ARG A 203 18.02 -3.35 5.79
C ARG A 203 16.84 -3.41 6.75
N GLU A 204 16.42 -2.25 7.25
CA GLU A 204 15.32 -2.14 8.22
C GLU A 204 14.08 -2.90 7.74
N ALA A 205 13.54 -3.73 8.63
CA ALA A 205 12.32 -4.45 8.36
C ALA A 205 11.15 -3.48 8.29
N TRP A 206 10.23 -3.69 7.34
CA TRP A 206 8.96 -3.00 7.41
C TRP A 206 8.12 -3.65 8.50
N THR A 207 7.73 -2.87 9.49
CA THR A 207 6.93 -3.32 10.63
C THR A 207 5.64 -2.52 10.73
N HIS A 208 4.55 -3.19 11.07
CA HIS A 208 3.27 -2.56 11.35
C HIS A 208 2.69 -3.13 12.63
N ASN A 209 2.46 -2.25 13.61
CA ASN A 209 1.82 -2.59 14.87
C ASN A 209 0.31 -2.54 14.69
N ILE A 210 -0.36 -3.58 15.18
CA ILE A 210 -1.78 -3.82 15.04
C ILE A 210 -2.32 -4.05 16.44
N SER A 211 -3.23 -3.19 16.88
CA SER A 211 -3.90 -3.35 18.16
C SER A 211 -4.86 -4.55 18.12
N HIS A 212 -5.13 -5.16 19.27
CA HIS A 212 -6.10 -6.25 19.37
C HIS A 212 -7.46 -5.89 18.74
N GLY A 213 -7.95 -4.66 19.01
CA GLY A 213 -9.24 -4.17 18.53
C GLY A 213 -9.29 -3.90 17.02
N GLU A 214 -8.16 -3.86 16.32
CA GLU A 214 -8.11 -3.75 14.86
C GLU A 214 -8.23 -5.12 14.17
N VAL A 215 -8.10 -6.22 14.92
CA VAL A 215 -8.26 -7.57 14.39
C VAL A 215 -9.72 -7.99 14.48
N HIS A 216 -10.34 -8.21 13.32
CA HIS A 216 -11.65 -8.81 13.21
C HIS A 216 -11.56 -10.33 13.30
N ILE A 217 -12.07 -10.89 14.40
CA ILE A 217 -12.21 -12.33 14.62
C ILE A 217 -13.71 -12.66 14.50
N PRO A 218 -14.15 -13.43 13.49
CA PRO A 218 -15.56 -13.80 13.35
C PRO A 218 -16.03 -14.62 14.56
N GLU A 219 -17.24 -14.31 15.03
CA GLU A 219 -17.85 -14.92 16.23
C GLU A 219 -18.07 -16.44 16.11
N SER A 220 -18.10 -16.98 14.89
CA SER A 220 -18.16 -18.43 14.61
C SER A 220 -16.84 -19.18 14.86
N ALA A 221 -15.94 -18.58 15.65
CA ALA A 221 -14.66 -19.14 16.07
C ALA A 221 -14.43 -18.98 17.60
N LEU A 222 -15.45 -18.58 18.37
CA LEU A 222 -15.44 -18.56 19.83
C LEU A 222 -16.15 -19.80 20.39
#